data_AF-A0A9W7CEE0-F1
#
_entry.id   AF-A0A9W7CEE0-F1
#
_cell.length_a   1.000
_cell.length_b   1.000
_cell.length_c   1.000
_cell.angle_alpha   90.00
_cell.angle_beta   90.00
_cell.angle_gamma   90.00
#
_symmetry.space_group_name_H-M   'P 1'
#
loop_
_entity.id
_entity.type
_entity.pdbx_description
1 polymer ?
#
loop_
_entity_poly.entity_id
_entity_poly.type
_entity_poly.pdbx_seq_one_letter_code
_entity_poly.pdbx_strand_id
1 'polypeptide(L)'
;MSGYGDITALSNMLQETNNGNEEEEAFSQAKAFAGPSSAVAPKPTRPVAGKEKKEEEGAGDIWSVDEVPDEEGLKLANTSESDTRAVPQHEIYHKQDVDSSDVYLGLSDKTPGSADCTHLVIKAHFPSHKLSDIDLDVTKNTLTAMSDKYKLKLYLPQPVDPDKGSAKFDSKSGILAVEVPVLEKEWE
;
A
#
# COMPACT_ATOMS: atom_id res chain seq x y z
N MET A 1 1.22 8.07 -43.35
CA MET A 1 0.99 9.49 -43.01
C MET A 1 -0.51 9.69 -42.78
N SER A 2 -0.99 9.64 -41.54
CA SER A 2 -2.32 10.19 -41.16
C SER A 2 -2.44 10.21 -39.63
N GLY A 3 -1.66 11.08 -38.98
CA GLY A 3 -1.76 11.38 -37.54
C GLY A 3 -2.37 12.77 -37.28
N TYR A 4 -3.06 13.33 -38.29
CA TYR A 4 -3.61 14.69 -38.24
C TYR A 4 -5.02 14.76 -37.61
N GLY A 5 -5.70 13.62 -37.45
CA GLY A 5 -7.06 13.58 -36.87
C GLY A 5 -7.08 13.75 -35.34
N ASP A 6 -6.08 13.22 -34.65
CA ASP A 6 -6.05 13.20 -33.19
C ASP A 6 -5.83 14.59 -32.58
N ILE A 7 -5.06 15.44 -33.26
CA ILE A 7 -4.80 16.82 -32.81
C ILE A 7 -6.06 17.69 -32.95
N THR A 8 -6.88 17.45 -33.98
CA THR A 8 -8.15 18.18 -34.14
C THR A 8 -9.21 17.80 -33.10
N ALA A 9 -9.20 16.54 -32.64
CA ALA A 9 -10.10 16.08 -31.58
C ALA A 9 -9.75 16.74 -30.22
N LEU A 10 -8.46 16.83 -29.90
CA LEU A 10 -7.97 17.50 -28.70
C LEU A 10 -8.27 19.01 -28.71
N SER A 11 -8.14 19.67 -29.87
CA SER A 11 -8.44 21.10 -30.01
C SER A 11 -9.90 21.43 -29.74
N ASN A 12 -10.84 20.56 -30.14
CA ASN A 12 -12.26 20.79 -29.90
C ASN A 12 -12.63 20.60 -28.41
N MET A 13 -12.04 19.60 -27.75
CA MET A 13 -12.28 19.33 -26.33
C MET A 13 -11.77 20.45 -25.40
N LEU A 14 -10.69 21.14 -25.80
CA LEU A 14 -10.12 22.29 -25.09
C LEU A 14 -10.89 23.60 -25.33
N GLN A 15 -11.66 23.69 -26.41
CA GLN A 15 -12.47 24.89 -26.70
C GLN A 15 -13.75 24.93 -25.87
N GLU A 16 -14.32 23.78 -25.53
CA GLU A 16 -15.52 23.68 -24.71
C GLU A 16 -15.30 24.16 -23.26
N THR A 17 -14.07 24.13 -22.76
CA THR A 17 -13.75 24.61 -21.39
C THR A 17 -13.45 26.11 -21.33
N ASN A 18 -13.26 26.79 -22.48
CA ASN A 18 -12.90 28.21 -22.52
C ASN A 18 -14.11 29.15 -22.68
N ASN A 19 -15.30 28.62 -22.99
CA ASN A 19 -16.52 29.41 -23.07
C ASN A 19 -17.32 29.29 -21.77
N GLY A 20 -16.86 30.00 -20.74
CA GLY A 20 -17.70 30.30 -19.58
C GLY A 20 -18.84 31.23 -20.02
N ASN A 21 -20.06 30.69 -20.09
CA ASN A 21 -21.28 31.48 -20.09
C ASN A 21 -22.22 30.95 -18.99
N GLU A 22 -22.49 31.82 -18.04
CA GLU A 22 -23.32 31.68 -16.85
C GLU A 22 -24.80 31.83 -17.23
N GLU A 23 -25.66 30.81 -17.19
CA GLU A 23 -27.12 31.00 -17.04
C GLU A 23 -27.76 29.79 -16.33
N GLU A 24 -28.31 30.03 -15.14
CA GLU A 24 -29.25 29.12 -14.46
C GLU A 24 -30.61 29.10 -15.18
N GLU A 25 -31.40 28.04 -15.03
CA GLU A 25 -32.86 28.06 -14.79
C GLU A 25 -33.47 26.64 -14.83
N ALA A 26 -34.61 26.52 -14.15
CA ALA A 26 -35.12 25.32 -13.51
C ALA A 26 -36.02 24.38 -14.36
N PHE A 27 -36.08 23.12 -13.90
CA PHE A 27 -37.19 22.15 -13.83
C PHE A 27 -38.30 22.15 -14.91
N SER A 28 -38.49 21.03 -15.64
CA SER A 28 -39.81 20.37 -15.81
C SER A 28 -39.80 19.04 -16.60
N GLN A 29 -40.12 17.97 -15.86
CA GLN A 29 -41.09 16.89 -16.14
C GLN A 29 -40.99 15.99 -17.40
N ALA A 30 -40.47 14.78 -17.13
CA ALA A 30 -40.93 13.43 -17.51
C ALA A 30 -41.54 13.14 -18.90
N LYS A 31 -40.94 12.19 -19.61
CA LYS A 31 -41.64 11.13 -20.37
C LYS A 31 -40.77 9.87 -20.49
N ALA A 32 -41.36 8.73 -20.14
CA ALA A 32 -40.71 7.43 -20.10
C ALA A 32 -40.76 6.70 -21.46
N PHE A 33 -39.61 6.09 -21.79
CA PHE A 33 -39.39 4.72 -22.28
C PHE A 33 -40.11 4.15 -23.52
N ALA A 34 -39.32 3.71 -24.51
CA ALA A 34 -39.46 2.40 -25.17
C ALA A 34 -38.22 2.04 -26.01
N GLY A 35 -37.54 0.94 -25.67
CA GLY A 35 -36.48 0.29 -26.45
C GLY A 35 -36.44 -1.23 -26.18
N PRO A 36 -35.97 -2.07 -27.12
CA PRO A 36 -36.68 -3.28 -27.52
C PRO A 36 -36.21 -4.55 -26.81
N SER A 37 -37.04 -5.06 -25.89
CA SER A 37 -37.11 -6.50 -25.63
C SER A 37 -38.46 -6.84 -25.03
N SER A 38 -39.40 -7.18 -25.90
CA SER A 38 -40.62 -7.88 -25.52
C SER A 38 -40.28 -9.38 -25.43
N ALA A 39 -40.08 -9.87 -24.21
CA ALA A 39 -40.18 -11.29 -23.91
C ALA A 39 -41.35 -11.45 -22.94
N VAL A 40 -42.42 -12.09 -23.43
CA VAL A 40 -43.60 -12.47 -22.66
C VAL A 40 -43.20 -13.49 -21.60
N ALA A 41 -43.38 -13.14 -20.32
CA ALA A 41 -43.25 -14.09 -19.21
C ALA A 41 -44.59 -14.82 -18.96
N PRO A 42 -44.60 -16.15 -18.72
CA PRO A 42 -45.75 -16.83 -18.16
C PRO A 42 -45.78 -16.71 -16.61
N LYS A 43 -47.01 -16.70 -16.09
CA LYS A 43 -47.42 -16.45 -14.68
C LYS A 43 -47.07 -17.60 -13.70
N PRO A 44 -47.18 -17.36 -12.37
CA PRO A 44 -46.38 -18.00 -11.33
C PRO A 44 -47.06 -19.20 -10.65
N THR A 45 -46.26 -20.11 -10.10
CA THR A 45 -46.67 -21.09 -9.07
C THR A 45 -45.65 -21.15 -7.94
N ARG A 46 -46.17 -20.91 -6.72
CA ARG A 46 -45.57 -20.89 -5.35
C ARG A 46 -45.16 -22.31 -4.87
N PRO A 47 -44.67 -22.53 -3.61
CA PRO A 47 -43.63 -21.90 -2.78
C PRO A 47 -42.56 -22.94 -2.31
N VAL A 48 -41.68 -22.51 -1.37
CA VAL A 48 -40.95 -23.30 -0.33
C VAL A 48 -39.47 -23.59 -0.60
N ALA A 49 -38.60 -22.88 0.14
CA ALA A 49 -37.71 -23.41 1.17
C ALA A 49 -36.45 -22.55 1.30
N GLY A 50 -36.19 -22.10 2.53
CA GLY A 50 -34.96 -21.51 3.08
C GLY A 50 -33.87 -21.05 2.11
N LYS A 51 -33.74 -19.74 1.96
CA LYS A 51 -32.42 -19.14 1.75
C LYS A 51 -32.12 -18.24 2.94
N GLU A 52 -31.03 -18.58 3.60
CA GLU A 52 -30.39 -17.82 4.65
C GLU A 52 -30.30 -16.35 4.25
N LYS A 53 -30.54 -15.46 5.22
CA LYS A 53 -30.33 -14.03 5.06
C LYS A 53 -28.88 -13.82 4.69
N LYS A 54 -28.63 -13.52 3.41
CA LYS A 54 -27.41 -12.87 2.98
C LYS A 54 -27.48 -11.46 3.58
N GLU A 55 -26.59 -11.15 4.50
CA GLU A 55 -26.40 -9.79 4.96
C GLU A 55 -26.06 -8.93 3.73
N GLU A 56 -26.85 -7.89 3.49
CA GLU A 56 -26.58 -6.94 2.42
C GLU A 56 -25.37 -6.11 2.86
N GLU A 57 -24.18 -6.61 2.53
CA GLU A 57 -22.98 -5.78 2.44
C GLU A 57 -23.32 -4.61 1.51
N GLY A 58 -23.08 -3.39 2.00
CA GLY A 58 -23.46 -2.18 1.29
C GLY A 58 -22.90 -2.21 -0.14
N ALA A 59 -23.63 -1.66 -1.11
CA ALA A 59 -23.31 -1.73 -2.54
C ALA A 59 -21.95 -1.10 -2.96
N GLY A 60 -21.09 -0.74 -2.00
CA GLY A 60 -19.72 -0.28 -2.22
C GLY A 60 -18.69 -0.97 -1.32
N ASP A 61 -19.04 -2.03 -0.60
CA ASP A 61 -18.06 -2.80 0.16
C ASP A 61 -17.36 -3.80 -0.77
N ILE A 62 -16.03 -3.68 -0.86
CA ILE A 62 -15.20 -4.52 -1.73
C ILE A 62 -14.74 -5.78 -0.97
N TRP A 63 -14.75 -5.76 0.37
CA TRP A 63 -14.30 -6.84 1.23
C TRP A 63 -15.41 -7.24 2.19
N SER A 64 -15.69 -8.54 2.29
CA SER A 64 -16.63 -9.06 3.27
C SER A 64 -16.01 -9.04 4.68
N VAL A 65 -16.83 -8.89 5.73
CA VAL A 65 -16.33 -8.81 7.11
C VAL A 65 -15.58 -10.08 7.53
N ASP A 66 -15.90 -11.22 6.93
CA ASP A 66 -15.21 -12.51 7.11
C ASP A 66 -13.88 -12.61 6.34
N GLU A 67 -13.64 -11.77 5.32
CA GLU A 67 -12.41 -11.78 4.52
C GLU A 67 -11.32 -10.85 5.08
N VAL A 68 -11.71 -9.85 5.87
CA VAL A 68 -10.77 -8.97 6.56
C VAL A 68 -10.32 -9.68 7.85
N PRO A 69 -9.02 -9.99 8.02
CA PRO A 69 -8.52 -10.52 9.27
C PRO A 69 -8.88 -9.56 10.41
N ASP A 70 -9.43 -10.12 11.49
CA ASP A 70 -9.68 -9.40 12.72
C ASP A 70 -8.39 -8.76 13.25
N GLU A 71 -8.52 -7.71 14.06
CA GLU A 71 -7.36 -6.93 14.52
C GLU A 71 -6.37 -7.79 15.34
N GLU A 72 -6.87 -8.87 15.93
CA GLU A 72 -6.08 -9.92 16.54
C GLU A 72 -5.45 -10.80 15.45
N GLY A 73 -6.18 -11.27 14.44
CA GLY A 73 -5.66 -11.94 13.24
C GLY A 73 -4.50 -11.22 12.52
N LEU A 74 -4.56 -9.89 12.41
CA LEU A 74 -3.48 -9.08 11.83
C LEU A 74 -2.24 -8.99 12.74
N LYS A 75 -2.45 -8.98 14.06
CA LYS A 75 -1.36 -9.08 15.06
C LYS A 75 -0.77 -10.49 15.11
N LEU A 76 -1.61 -11.51 14.96
CA LEU A 76 -1.25 -12.94 14.95
C LEU A 76 -0.43 -13.32 13.71
N ALA A 77 -0.74 -12.71 12.56
CA ALA A 77 0.07 -12.86 11.35
C ALA A 77 1.52 -12.33 11.53
N ASN A 78 1.71 -11.31 12.36
CA ASN A 78 3.02 -10.71 12.62
C ASN A 78 3.71 -11.24 13.90
N THR A 79 2.95 -11.76 14.87
CA THR A 79 3.47 -12.32 16.12
C THR A 79 2.80 -13.66 16.37
N SER A 80 3.58 -14.74 16.23
CA SER A 80 3.13 -16.11 16.52
C SER A 80 2.37 -16.18 17.85
N GLU A 81 1.21 -16.85 17.83
CA GLU A 81 0.20 -17.06 18.90
C GLU A 81 0.71 -17.30 20.34
N SER A 82 1.99 -17.59 20.52
CA SER A 82 2.60 -17.97 21.79
C SER A 82 3.51 -16.90 22.42
N ASP A 83 3.78 -15.78 21.75
CA ASP A 83 4.77 -14.81 22.23
C ASP A 83 4.13 -13.66 23.01
N THR A 84 4.32 -13.65 24.33
CA THR A 84 3.81 -12.60 25.24
C THR A 84 4.63 -11.31 25.22
N ARG A 85 5.68 -11.23 24.40
CA ARG A 85 6.56 -10.05 24.32
C ARG A 85 5.88 -8.90 23.59
N ALA A 86 6.14 -7.68 24.06
CA ALA A 86 5.59 -6.49 23.44
C ALA A 86 6.30 -6.20 22.10
N VAL A 87 5.56 -5.64 21.14
CA VAL A 87 6.17 -5.14 19.90
C VAL A 87 6.78 -3.76 20.18
N PRO A 88 8.09 -3.56 19.95
CA PRO A 88 8.71 -2.26 20.17
C PRO A 88 8.25 -1.26 19.11
N GLN A 89 8.28 0.03 19.46
CA GLN A 89 8.07 1.10 18.49
C GLN A 89 9.18 1.05 17.45
N HIS A 90 8.80 1.10 16.18
CA HIS A 90 9.75 1.04 15.08
C HIS A 90 9.38 2.04 13.99
N GLU A 91 10.40 2.48 13.27
CA GLU A 91 10.30 3.43 12.17
C GLU A 91 11.16 2.94 11.01
N ILE A 92 10.64 3.04 9.79
CA ILE A 92 11.36 2.66 8.56
C ILE A 92 11.64 3.95 7.80
N TYR A 93 12.91 4.17 7.50
CA TYR A 93 13.39 5.30 6.73
C TYR A 93 14.00 4.82 5.42
N HIS A 94 13.77 5.59 4.37
CA HIS A 94 14.34 5.34 3.06
C HIS A 94 15.51 6.29 2.84
N LYS A 95 16.69 5.72 2.54
CA LYS A 95 17.92 6.46 2.33
C LYS A 95 18.37 6.24 0.89
N GLN A 96 18.64 7.34 0.21
CA GLN A 96 19.15 7.36 -1.16
C GLN A 96 20.54 7.96 -1.17
N ASP A 97 21.43 7.31 -1.91
CA ASP A 97 22.76 7.82 -2.18
C ASP A 97 22.68 8.68 -3.45
N VAL A 98 22.88 9.99 -3.28
CA VAL A 98 22.75 10.99 -4.34
C VAL A 98 24.07 11.71 -4.55
N ASP A 99 24.47 11.82 -5.82
CA ASP A 99 25.64 12.58 -6.23
C ASP A 99 25.26 14.01 -6.60
N SER A 100 26.25 14.90 -6.66
CA SER A 100 26.04 16.27 -7.14
C SER A 100 25.47 16.30 -8.57
N SER A 101 25.78 15.32 -9.42
CA SER A 101 25.20 15.22 -10.78
C SER A 101 23.70 14.91 -10.75
N ASP A 102 23.24 14.11 -9.79
CA ASP A 102 21.83 13.79 -9.60
C ASP A 102 21.06 15.02 -9.09
N VAL A 103 21.58 15.66 -8.03
CA VAL A 103 20.93 16.81 -7.39
C VAL A 103 20.92 18.06 -8.27
N TYR A 104 22.04 18.37 -8.96
CA TYR A 104 22.17 19.64 -9.70
C TYR A 104 21.89 19.52 -11.19
N LEU A 105 22.12 18.36 -11.80
CA LEU A 105 22.03 18.19 -13.26
C LEU A 105 20.94 17.21 -13.69
N GLY A 106 20.36 16.43 -12.78
CA GLY A 106 19.33 15.44 -13.10
C GLY A 106 19.82 14.41 -14.12
N LEU A 107 21.11 14.08 -14.10
CA LEU A 107 21.73 13.17 -15.08
C LEU A 107 21.61 11.69 -14.69
N SER A 108 21.14 11.40 -13.48
CA SER A 108 20.85 10.04 -13.05
C SER A 108 19.37 9.73 -13.31
N ASP A 109 19.06 8.45 -13.57
CA ASP A 109 17.67 7.98 -13.67
C ASP A 109 17.00 7.79 -12.29
N LYS A 110 17.64 8.27 -11.22
CA LYS A 110 17.11 8.19 -9.86
C LYS A 110 16.00 9.20 -9.66
N THR A 111 14.88 8.77 -9.10
CA THR A 111 13.81 9.66 -8.66
C THR A 111 13.95 9.95 -7.16
N PRO A 112 13.44 11.09 -6.64
CA PRO A 112 13.39 11.36 -5.20
C PRO A 112 12.34 10.51 -4.46
N GLY A 113 11.85 9.44 -5.09
CA GLY A 113 10.80 8.58 -4.58
C GLY A 113 11.34 7.38 -3.81
N SER A 114 10.43 6.68 -3.14
CA SER A 114 10.75 5.43 -2.43
C SER A 114 11.24 4.29 -3.34
N ALA A 115 11.05 4.41 -4.66
CA ALA A 115 11.37 3.35 -5.61
C ALA A 115 12.89 3.19 -5.78
N ASP A 116 13.63 4.30 -5.86
CA ASP A 116 15.06 4.33 -6.18
C ASP A 116 15.95 4.47 -4.92
N CYS A 117 15.44 4.02 -3.78
CA CYS A 117 16.16 4.06 -2.51
C CYS A 117 17.27 3.01 -2.51
N THR A 118 18.49 3.44 -2.19
CA THR A 118 19.64 2.54 -2.16
C THR A 118 19.72 1.76 -0.85
N HIS A 119 19.23 2.32 0.26
CA HIS A 119 19.29 1.71 1.58
C HIS A 119 17.97 1.89 2.36
N LEU A 120 17.61 0.86 3.11
CA LEU A 120 16.56 0.91 4.13
C LEU A 120 17.19 1.05 5.51
N VAL A 121 16.70 2.01 6.28
CA VAL A 121 17.14 2.27 7.65
C VAL A 121 15.99 2.04 8.61
N ILE A 122 16.04 0.96 9.36
CA ILE A 122 15.04 0.58 10.36
C ILE A 122 15.53 1.02 11.74
N LYS A 123 14.75 1.83 12.44
CA LYS A 123 15.00 2.21 13.83
C LYS A 123 13.99 1.52 14.74
N ALA A 124 14.46 0.69 15.66
CA ALA A 124 13.62 0.02 16.64
C ALA A 124 13.99 0.44 18.06
N HIS A 125 12.98 0.73 18.88
CA HIS A 125 13.14 1.25 20.24
C HIS A 125 13.14 0.11 21.26
N PHE A 126 14.31 -0.14 21.87
CA PHE A 126 14.51 -1.10 22.95
C PHE A 126 15.00 -0.38 24.21
N PRO A 127 14.08 0.22 25.01
CA PRO A 127 14.47 0.93 26.21
C PRO A 127 15.09 -0.01 27.24
N SER A 128 16.18 0.42 27.86
CA SER A 128 16.86 -0.30 28.96
C SER A 128 17.51 -1.65 28.60
N HIS A 129 17.70 -1.96 27.31
CA HIS A 129 18.43 -3.14 26.85
C HIS A 129 19.87 -2.82 26.44
N LYS A 130 20.74 -3.83 26.44
CA LYS A 130 22.09 -3.75 25.86
C LYS A 130 22.12 -4.47 24.51
N LEU A 131 23.13 -4.18 23.69
CA LEU A 131 23.32 -4.85 22.40
C LEU A 131 23.47 -6.37 22.54
N SER A 132 24.05 -6.85 23.65
CA SER A 132 24.20 -8.30 23.91
C SER A 132 22.89 -9.03 24.17
N ASP A 133 21.83 -8.30 24.56
CA ASP A 133 20.52 -8.87 24.88
C ASP A 133 19.56 -8.80 23.68
N ILE A 134 20.05 -8.36 22.52
CA ILE A 134 19.28 -8.17 21.30
C ILE A 134 19.83 -9.10 20.23
N ASP A 135 18.97 -9.98 19.73
CA ASP A 135 19.23 -10.83 18.60
C ASP A 135 18.59 -10.21 17.35
N LEU A 136 19.37 -10.05 16.28
CA LEU A 136 18.94 -9.45 15.04
C LEU A 136 19.15 -10.46 13.90
N ASP A 137 18.05 -10.84 13.28
CA ASP A 137 18.04 -11.68 12.09
C ASP A 137 17.46 -10.89 10.91
N VAL A 138 18.24 -10.76 9.85
CA VAL A 138 17.85 -10.07 8.63
C VAL A 138 17.86 -11.08 7.49
N THR A 139 16.69 -11.28 6.91
CA THR A 139 16.52 -12.03 5.67
C THR A 139 16.24 -11.05 4.52
N LYS A 140 16.10 -11.56 3.29
CA LYS A 140 15.81 -10.74 2.11
C LYS A 140 14.56 -9.87 2.21
N ASN A 141 13.49 -10.37 2.83
CA ASN A 141 12.20 -9.67 2.88
C ASN A 141 11.65 -9.52 4.30
N THR A 142 12.39 -10.00 5.30
CA THR A 142 11.93 -10.00 6.69
C THR A 142 13.05 -9.58 7.60
N LEU A 143 12.71 -8.76 8.59
CA LEU A 143 13.59 -8.37 9.68
C LEU A 143 12.97 -8.83 10.99
N THR A 144 13.73 -9.59 11.76
CA THR A 144 13.34 -10.05 13.09
C THR A 144 14.34 -9.52 14.11
N ALA A 145 13.88 -8.72 15.06
CA ALA A 145 14.67 -8.27 16.20
C ALA A 145 14.02 -8.76 17.49
N MET A 146 14.76 -9.51 18.29
CA MET A 146 14.29 -10.14 19.51
C MET A 146 15.11 -9.68 20.70
N SER A 147 14.44 -9.46 21.82
CA SER A 147 15.04 -9.29 23.14
C SER A 147 14.15 -9.95 24.19
N ASP A 148 14.59 -10.01 25.44
CA ASP A 148 13.86 -10.71 26.52
C ASP A 148 12.42 -10.24 26.69
N LYS A 149 12.17 -8.95 26.46
CA LYS A 149 10.86 -8.29 26.68
C LYS A 149 10.15 -7.92 25.38
N TYR A 150 10.89 -7.77 24.29
CA TYR A 150 10.39 -7.20 23.06
C TYR A 150 10.67 -8.13 21.88
N LYS A 151 9.72 -8.20 20.95
CA LYS A 151 9.90 -8.90 19.69
C LYS A 151 9.32 -8.09 18.56
N LEU A 152 10.13 -7.89 17.54
CA LEU A 152 9.77 -7.20 16.33
C LEU A 152 9.97 -8.16 15.17
N LYS A 153 8.90 -8.44 14.44
CA LYS A 153 8.97 -9.15 13.16
C LYS A 153 8.29 -8.27 12.13
N LEU A 154 9.04 -7.88 11.11
CA LEU A 154 8.60 -6.96 10.08
C LEU A 154 8.83 -7.55 8.71
N TYR A 155 7.85 -7.35 7.82
CA TYR A 155 8.02 -7.56 6.40
C TYR A 155 8.54 -6.26 5.76
N LEU A 156 9.64 -6.36 5.04
CA LEU A 156 10.29 -5.22 4.39
C LEU A 156 9.57 -4.89 3.06
N PRO A 157 9.40 -3.59 2.74
CA PRO A 157 8.71 -3.17 1.52
C PRO A 157 9.47 -3.54 0.23
N GLN A 158 10.80 -3.63 0.32
CA GLN A 158 11.69 -4.00 -0.79
C GLN A 158 12.63 -5.13 -0.34
N PRO A 159 13.09 -5.97 -1.27
CA PRO A 159 14.10 -6.96 -0.97
C PRO A 159 15.42 -6.28 -0.62
N VAL A 160 16.11 -6.79 0.40
CA VAL A 160 17.40 -6.29 0.87
C VAL A 160 18.49 -7.34 0.79
N ASP A 161 19.73 -6.89 0.74
CA ASP A 161 20.91 -7.74 0.84
C ASP A 161 21.35 -7.85 2.31
N PRO A 162 21.20 -9.03 2.95
CA PRO A 162 21.54 -9.21 4.35
C PRO A 162 23.07 -9.18 4.60
N ASP A 163 23.89 -9.52 3.60
CA ASP A 163 25.34 -9.66 3.76
C ASP A 163 26.06 -8.31 3.86
N LYS A 164 25.49 -7.27 3.25
CA LYS A 164 26.04 -5.89 3.24
C LYS A 164 25.36 -4.96 4.24
N GLY A 165 24.50 -5.49 5.11
CA GLY A 165 23.84 -4.74 6.16
C GLY A 165 24.79 -4.28 7.27
N SER A 166 24.45 -3.16 7.90
CA SER A 166 25.13 -2.68 9.11
C SER A 166 24.11 -2.35 10.20
N ALA A 167 24.37 -2.79 11.42
CA ALA A 167 23.52 -2.51 12.57
C ALA A 167 24.30 -1.80 13.67
N LYS A 168 23.69 -0.77 14.26
CA LYS A 168 24.27 0.02 15.35
C LYS A 168 23.22 0.18 16.45
N PHE A 169 23.59 -0.15 17.67
CA PHE A 169 22.75 0.07 18.85
C PHE A 169 23.32 1.21 19.68
N ASP A 170 22.49 2.19 19.99
CA ASP A 170 22.82 3.24 20.95
C ASP A 170 22.18 2.91 22.30
N SER A 171 23.02 2.55 23.27
CA SER A 171 22.57 2.22 24.63
C SER A 171 22.05 3.43 25.42
N LYS A 172 22.36 4.66 25.01
CA LYS A 172 21.86 5.87 25.70
C LYS A 172 20.43 6.17 25.30
N SER A 173 20.12 6.12 24.01
CA SER A 173 18.77 6.34 23.49
C SER A 173 17.92 5.07 23.47
N GLY A 174 18.54 3.89 23.57
CA GLY A 174 17.85 2.60 23.47
C GLY A 174 17.35 2.32 22.06
N ILE A 175 18.06 2.80 21.02
CA ILE A 175 17.63 2.68 19.63
C ILE A 175 18.57 1.74 18.88
N LEU A 176 18.01 0.71 18.25
CA LEU A 176 18.68 -0.14 17.28
C LEU A 176 18.43 0.42 15.88
N ALA A 177 19.47 0.93 15.25
CA ALA A 177 19.46 1.37 13.86
C ALA A 177 20.07 0.29 12.96
N VAL A 178 19.28 -0.25 12.05
CA VAL A 178 19.68 -1.26 11.07
C VAL A 178 19.63 -0.62 9.69
N GLU A 179 20.77 -0.49 9.03
CA GLU A 179 20.91 0.02 7.68
C GLU A 179 21.25 -1.14 6.74
N VAL A 180 20.37 -1.44 5.79
CA VAL A 180 20.52 -2.55 4.85
C VAL A 180 20.36 -2.05 3.42
N PRO A 181 21.26 -2.44 2.49
CA PRO A 181 21.13 -2.03 1.10
C PRO A 181 19.99 -2.78 0.41
N VAL A 182 19.26 -2.06 -0.43
CA VAL A 182 18.14 -2.59 -1.23
C VAL A 182 18.70 -3.33 -2.44
N LEU A 183 18.14 -4.49 -2.75
CA LEU A 183 18.44 -5.22 -3.98
C LEU A 183 17.65 -4.59 -5.13
N GLU A 184 18.36 -4.18 -6.18
CA GLU A 184 17.73 -3.76 -7.41
C GLU A 184 16.93 -4.94 -8.00
N LYS A 185 15.70 -4.65 -8.38
CA LYS A 185 14.79 -5.64 -8.94
C LYS A 185 15.13 -5.75 -10.43
N GLU A 186 15.94 -6.73 -10.82
CA GLU A 186 16.13 -7.04 -12.23
C GLU A 186 14.79 -7.51 -12.81
N TRP A 187 14.28 -6.79 -13.82
CA TRP A 187 13.12 -7.23 -14.59
C TRP A 187 13.66 -7.97 -15.81
N GLU A 188 13.56 -9.30 -15.82
CA GLU A 188 13.79 -10.13 -17.03
C GLU A 188 12.59 -10.08 -17.99
#